data_AF-A0A6I9Z3M2-F1
#
_entry.id   AF-A0A6I9Z3M2-F1
#
_cell.length_a   1.000
_cell.length_b   1.000
_cell.length_c   1.000
_cell.angle_alpha   90.00
_cell.angle_beta   90.00
_cell.angle_gamma   90.00
#
_symmetry.space_group_name_H-M   'P 1'
#
loop_
_entity.id
_entity.type
_entity.pdbx_description
1 polymer ?
#
loop_
_entity_poly.entity_id
_entity_poly.type
_entity_poly.pdbx_seq_one_letter_code
_entity_poly.pdbx_strand_id
1 'polypeptide(L)'
;MELWKQCAQWLIQCRVLPPNHRVTSKGAQVCDLAQALRDGVLLCQLLNNLMPHAVNLREINLRPQMSQFLCLKNIRTFLATCCEKFGLRKSDLFEVFDLFDVKDFAK
;
A
#
# COMPACT_ATOMS: atom_id res chain seq x y z
N MET A 1 -1.81 5.84 -21.34
CA MET A 1 -1.91 4.63 -20.49
C MET A 1 -1.75 5.10 -19.05
N GLU A 2 -2.74 4.90 -18.18
CA GLU A 2 -2.70 5.45 -16.82
C GLU A 2 -1.86 4.55 -15.90
N LEU A 3 -0.80 5.10 -15.28
CA LEU A 3 0.12 4.33 -14.43
C LEU A 3 -0.59 3.64 -13.26
N TRP A 4 -1.57 4.30 -12.66
CA TRP A 4 -2.33 3.74 -11.54
C TRP A 4 -3.12 2.47 -11.92
N LYS A 5 -3.57 2.36 -13.18
CA LYS A 5 -4.25 1.14 -13.68
C LYS A 5 -3.26 -0.03 -13.83
N GLN A 6 -2.04 0.26 -14.27
CA GLN A 6 -0.97 -0.75 -14.32
C GLN A 6 -0.57 -1.19 -12.90
N CYS A 7 -0.47 -0.24 -11.97
CA CYS A 7 -0.24 -0.52 -10.56
C CYS A 7 -1.33 -1.42 -9.96
N ALA A 8 -2.61 -1.11 -10.21
CA ALA A 8 -3.73 -1.93 -9.77
C ALA A 8 -3.63 -3.37 -10.30
N GLN A 9 -3.26 -3.54 -11.57
CA GLN A 9 -3.06 -4.86 -12.17
C GLN A 9 -1.89 -5.62 -11.54
N TRP A 10 -0.78 -4.94 -11.26
CA TRP A 10 0.38 -5.53 -10.59
C TRP A 10 0.04 -5.97 -9.16
N LEU A 11 -0.72 -5.19 -8.40
CA LEU A 11 -1.20 -5.58 -7.07
C LEU A 11 -2.06 -6.85 -7.08
N ILE A 12 -2.83 -7.07 -8.16
CA ILE A 12 -3.59 -8.31 -8.35
C ILE A 12 -2.67 -9.48 -8.66
N GLN A 13 -1.65 -9.28 -9.51
CA GLN A 13 -0.64 -10.30 -9.79
C GLN A 13 0.15 -10.69 -8.53
N CYS A 14 0.44 -9.71 -7.68
CA CYS A 14 1.04 -9.92 -6.36
C CYS A 14 0.08 -10.51 -5.32
N ARG A 15 -1.17 -10.87 -5.69
CA ARG A 15 -2.20 -11.46 -4.80
C ARG A 15 -2.55 -10.59 -3.58
N VAL A 16 -2.41 -9.27 -3.71
CA VAL A 16 -2.78 -8.30 -2.67
C VAL A 16 -4.22 -7.84 -2.85
N LEU A 17 -4.64 -7.66 -4.10
CA LEU A 17 -6.01 -7.33 -4.47
C LEU A 17 -6.66 -8.50 -5.22
N PRO A 18 -7.95 -8.78 -4.98
CA PRO A 18 -8.65 -9.79 -5.76
C PRO A 18 -8.95 -9.27 -7.18
N PRO A 19 -9.04 -10.14 -8.21
CA PRO A 19 -9.26 -9.73 -9.60
C PRO A 19 -10.56 -8.95 -9.83
N ASN A 20 -11.58 -9.22 -9.02
CA ASN A 20 -12.89 -8.57 -9.05
C ASN A 20 -12.99 -7.34 -8.12
N HIS A 21 -11.87 -6.80 -7.65
CA HIS A 21 -11.87 -5.62 -6.79
C HIS A 21 -12.41 -4.39 -7.52
N ARG A 22 -13.07 -3.46 -6.80
CA ARG A 22 -13.64 -2.23 -7.38
C ARG A 22 -12.66 -1.41 -8.23
N VAL A 23 -11.36 -1.47 -7.92
CA VAL A 23 -10.31 -0.73 -8.65
C VAL A 23 -10.09 -1.20 -10.10
N THR A 24 -10.60 -2.39 -10.47
CA THR A 24 -10.57 -2.91 -11.86
C THR A 24 -11.82 -2.56 -12.66
N SER A 25 -12.82 -1.93 -12.03
CA SER A 25 -14.06 -1.54 -12.69
C SER A 25 -13.82 -0.45 -13.75
N LYS A 26 -14.61 -0.44 -14.82
CA LYS A 26 -14.48 0.54 -15.92
C LYS A 26 -14.58 2.00 -15.45
N GLY A 27 -15.34 2.26 -14.38
CA GLY A 27 -15.51 3.59 -13.78
C GLY A 27 -14.57 3.89 -12.61
N ALA A 28 -13.62 3.00 -12.31
CA ALA A 28 -12.69 3.22 -11.20
C ALA A 28 -11.81 4.44 -11.45
N GLN A 29 -11.51 5.15 -10.37
CA GLN A 29 -10.62 6.31 -10.36
C GLN A 29 -9.38 6.03 -9.52
N VAL A 30 -8.36 6.85 -9.71
CA VAL A 30 -7.13 6.79 -8.89
C VAL A 30 -7.43 6.87 -7.38
N CYS A 31 -8.47 7.62 -6.99
CA CYS A 31 -8.94 7.73 -5.62
C CYS A 31 -9.37 6.38 -5.03
N ASP A 32 -9.97 5.48 -5.82
CA ASP A 32 -10.39 4.15 -5.35
C ASP A 32 -9.19 3.30 -4.94
N LEU A 33 -8.10 3.41 -5.71
CA LEU A 33 -6.84 2.73 -5.43
C LEU A 33 -6.14 3.36 -4.23
N ALA A 34 -6.06 4.69 -4.18
CA ALA A 34 -5.50 5.41 -3.05
C ALA A 34 -6.20 5.04 -1.74
N GLN A 35 -7.53 5.02 -1.74
CA GLN A 35 -8.31 4.61 -0.58
C GLN A 35 -8.06 3.17 -0.17
N ALA A 36 -7.87 2.25 -1.12
CA ALA A 36 -7.57 0.85 -0.82
C ALA A 36 -6.20 0.67 -0.13
N LEU A 37 -5.22 1.51 -0.48
CA LEU A 37 -3.87 1.45 0.11
C LEU A 37 -3.69 2.32 1.35
N ARG A 38 -4.62 3.25 1.60
CA ARG A 38 -4.54 4.32 2.62
C ARG A 38 -4.30 3.81 4.05
N ASP A 39 -4.76 2.61 4.38
CA ASP A 39 -4.62 2.06 5.73
C ASP A 39 -3.28 1.32 5.96
N GLY A 40 -2.46 1.20 4.91
CA GLY A 40 -1.15 0.55 4.92
C GLY A 40 -1.18 -0.97 5.07
N VAL A 41 -2.35 -1.61 5.22
CA VAL A 41 -2.46 -3.06 5.42
C VAL A 41 -2.06 -3.81 4.14
N LEU A 42 -2.65 -3.41 3.01
CA LEU A 42 -2.35 -4.00 1.71
C LEU A 42 -0.87 -3.83 1.32
N LEU A 43 -0.26 -2.70 1.69
CA LEU A 43 1.17 -2.44 1.45
C LEU A 43 2.05 -3.40 2.26
N CYS A 44 1.72 -3.64 3.52
CA CYS A 44 2.47 -4.61 4.33
C CYS A 44 2.28 -6.06 3.82
N GLN A 45 1.08 -6.39 3.34
CA GLN A 45 0.81 -7.69 2.71
C GLN A 45 1.57 -7.87 1.40
N LEU A 46 1.67 -6.81 0.59
CA LEU A 46 2.46 -6.80 -0.64
C LEU A 46 3.91 -7.23 -0.35
N LEU A 47 4.56 -6.62 0.64
CA LEU A 47 5.94 -6.96 0.98
C LEU A 47 6.08 -8.44 1.37
N ASN A 48 5.13 -8.99 2.12
CA ASN A 48 5.13 -10.41 2.48
C ASN A 48 4.90 -11.36 1.30
N ASN A 49 4.16 -10.92 0.28
CA ASN A 49 3.95 -11.69 -0.94
C ASN A 49 5.19 -11.66 -1.84
N LEU A 50 5.97 -10.58 -1.82
CA LEU A 50 7.23 -10.47 -2.57
C LEU A 50 8.39 -11.19 -1.86
N MET A 51 8.46 -11.07 -0.54
CA MET A 51 9.46 -11.72 0.29
C MET A 51 8.77 -12.29 1.54
N PRO A 52 8.73 -13.63 1.70
CA PRO A 52 8.13 -14.24 2.88
C PRO A 52 8.73 -13.69 4.17
N HIS A 53 7.87 -13.37 5.14
CA HIS A 53 8.25 -12.83 6.44
C HIS A 53 8.99 -11.46 6.39
N ALA A 54 8.79 -10.68 5.33
CA ALA A 54 9.27 -9.31 5.25
C ALA A 54 8.68 -8.43 6.37
N VAL A 55 7.37 -8.52 6.61
CA VAL A 55 6.66 -7.78 7.64
C VAL A 55 6.02 -8.75 8.64
N ASN A 56 6.23 -8.53 9.93
CA ASN A 56 5.52 -9.28 10.95
C ASN A 56 4.06 -8.80 11.00
N LEU A 57 3.11 -9.61 10.51
CA LEU A 57 1.69 -9.24 10.50
C LEU A 57 1.08 -9.05 11.90
N ARG A 58 1.77 -9.49 12.97
CA ARG A 58 1.37 -9.22 14.36
C ARG A 58 1.70 -7.80 14.82
N GLU A 59 2.59 -7.11 14.11
CA GLU A 59 3.01 -5.74 14.44
C GLU A 59 2.16 -4.66 13.76
N ILE A 60 1.43 -5.05 12.70
CA ILE A 60 0.51 -4.18 11.96
C ILE A 60 -0.92 -4.37 12.45
N ASN A 61 -1.74 -3.33 12.25
CA ASN A 61 -3.15 -3.35 12.59
C ASN A 61 -3.96 -3.75 11.37
N LEU A 62 -4.40 -5.01 11.31
CA LEU A 62 -5.21 -5.56 10.20
C LEU A 62 -6.62 -4.97 10.12
N ARG A 63 -7.11 -4.39 11.22
CA ARG A 63 -8.42 -3.73 11.30
C ARG A 63 -8.26 -2.36 11.97
N PRO A 64 -7.69 -1.37 11.26
CA PRO A 64 -7.40 -0.08 11.87
C PRO A 64 -8.66 0.74 12.18
N GLN A 65 -9.87 0.31 11.78
CA GLN A 65 -11.16 0.97 12.07
C GLN A 65 -11.15 2.48 11.79
N MET A 66 -10.46 2.91 10.72
CA MET A 66 -10.23 4.32 10.36
C MET A 66 -9.44 5.15 11.38
N SER A 67 -8.81 4.53 12.38
CA SER A 67 -7.91 5.20 13.31
C SER A 67 -6.67 5.72 12.60
N GLN A 68 -6.51 7.04 12.59
CA GLN A 68 -5.34 7.70 12.03
C GLN A 68 -4.04 7.13 12.59
N PHE A 69 -3.94 6.95 13.90
CA PHE A 69 -2.73 6.43 14.54
C PHE A 69 -2.35 5.03 14.02
N LEU A 70 -3.35 4.14 13.86
CA LEU A 70 -3.11 2.78 13.39
C LEU A 70 -2.73 2.73 11.90
N CYS A 71 -3.39 3.54 11.06
CA CYS A 71 -3.03 3.64 9.64
C CYS A 71 -1.60 4.18 9.45
N LEU A 72 -1.26 5.28 10.16
CA LEU A 72 0.09 5.86 10.10
C LEU A 72 1.15 4.86 10.58
N LYS A 73 0.86 4.07 11.62
CA LYS A 73 1.77 3.01 12.08
C LYS A 73 2.02 1.98 10.99
N ASN A 74 0.97 1.47 10.34
CA ASN A 74 1.10 0.47 9.27
C ASN A 74 1.93 1.00 8.09
N ILE A 75 1.66 2.23 7.64
CA ILE A 75 2.42 2.85 6.54
C ILE A 75 3.89 3.00 6.92
N ARG A 76 4.19 3.43 8.15
CA ARG A 76 5.59 3.53 8.64
C ARG A 76 6.28 2.17 8.64
N THR A 77 5.61 1.11 9.07
CA THR A 77 6.15 -0.26 9.03
C THR A 77 6.50 -0.68 7.61
N PHE A 78 5.63 -0.38 6.63
CA PHE A 78 5.92 -0.62 5.23
C PHE A 78 7.19 0.11 4.75
N LEU A 79 7.27 1.42 4.99
CA LEU A 79 8.41 2.25 4.55
C LEU A 79 9.73 1.82 5.20
N ALA A 80 9.70 1.47 6.49
CA ALA A 80 10.87 0.95 7.20
C ALA A 80 11.34 -0.38 6.59
N THR A 81 10.41 -1.30 6.34
CA THR A 81 10.73 -2.61 5.75
C THR A 81 11.29 -2.48 4.33
N CYS A 82 10.76 -1.53 3.54
CA CYS A 82 11.30 -1.20 2.21
C CYS A 82 12.77 -0.79 2.26
N CYS A 83 13.19 0.00 3.26
CA CYS A 83 14.59 0.34 3.46
C CYS A 83 15.42 -0.86 3.94
N GLU A 84 14.94 -1.54 4.98
CA GLU A 84 15.73 -2.56 5.70
C GLU A 84 15.88 -3.87 4.93
N LYS A 85 14.84 -4.32 4.23
CA LYS A 85 14.81 -5.63 3.56
C LYS A 85 14.86 -5.56 2.03
N PHE A 86 14.39 -4.46 1.44
CA PHE A 86 14.38 -4.28 -0.01
C PHE A 86 15.47 -3.31 -0.50
N GLY A 87 16.22 -2.67 0.40
CA GLY A 87 17.35 -1.81 0.06
C GLY A 87 16.95 -0.52 -0.66
N LEU A 88 15.69 -0.09 -0.54
CA LEU A 88 15.23 1.16 -1.14
C LEU A 88 15.79 2.37 -0.40
N ARG A 89 16.15 3.41 -1.16
CA ARG A 89 16.62 4.67 -0.58
C ARG A 89 15.43 5.47 -0.06
N LYS A 90 15.60 6.17 1.05
CA LYS A 90 14.57 7.06 1.61
C LYS A 90 14.09 8.14 0.61
N SER A 91 14.97 8.56 -0.30
CA SER A 91 14.63 9.52 -1.37
C SER A 91 13.63 8.99 -2.39
N ASP A 92 13.56 7.67 -2.54
CA ASP A 92 12.72 6.98 -3.52
C ASP A 92 11.38 6.53 -2.89
N LEU A 93 11.16 6.88 -1.62
CA LEU A 93 9.96 6.55 -0.86
C LEU A 93 9.06 7.79 -0.68
N PHE A 94 7.75 7.55 -0.61
CA PHE A 94 6.77 8.58 -0.26
C PHE A 94 6.75 8.85 1.24
N GLU A 95 6.28 10.04 1.64
CA GLU A 95 6.06 10.37 3.04
C GLU A 95 4.73 9.81 3.54
N VAL A 96 4.65 9.48 4.82
CA VAL A 96 3.46 8.84 5.41
C VAL A 96 2.16 9.61 5.11
N PHE A 97 2.23 10.95 5.11
CA PHE A 97 1.09 11.82 4.85
C PHE A 97 0.76 11.97 3.36
N ASP A 98 1.70 11.70 2.45
CA ASP A 98 1.45 11.72 1.00
C ASP A 98 0.35 10.72 0.65
N LEU A 99 0.41 9.53 1.25
CA LEU A 99 -0.59 8.47 1.11
C LEU A 99 -1.81 8.66 2.04
N PHE A 100 -1.60 8.99 3.33
CA PHE A 100 -2.70 9.07 4.29
C PHE A 100 -3.68 10.21 4.00
N ASP A 101 -3.19 11.39 3.61
CA ASP A 101 -4.04 12.52 3.23
C ASP A 101 -4.38 12.51 1.73
N VAL A 102 -3.82 11.56 0.96
CA VAL A 102 -3.96 11.47 -0.50
C VAL A 102 -3.53 12.79 -1.18
N LYS A 103 -2.45 13.41 -0.68
CA LYS A 103 -1.93 14.69 -1.18
C LYS A 103 -1.15 14.50 -2.48
N ASP A 104 -0.37 13.42 -2.56
CA ASP A 104 0.43 13.09 -3.72
C ASP A 104 0.51 11.57 -3.88
N PHE A 105 -0.50 11.00 -4.53
CA PHE A 105 -0.57 9.56 -4.78
C PHE A 105 0.30 9.10 -5.96
N ALA A 106 0.85 10.04 -6.74
CA ALA A 106 1.67 9.70 -7.90
C ALA A 106 3.12 9.33 -7.54
N LYS A 107 3.57 9.78 -6.36
CA LYS A 107 4.88 9.50 -5.79
C LYS A 107 4.95 8.12 -5.15
#